data_AF-A0A7J7FQ35-F1
#
_entry.id   AF-A0A7J7FQ35-F1
#
_cell.length_a   1.000
_cell.length_b   1.000
_cell.length_c   1.000
_cell.angle_alpha   90.00
_cell.angle_beta   90.00
_cell.angle_gamma   90.00
#
_symmetry.space_group_name_H-M   'P 1'
#
loop_
_entity.id
_entity.type
_entity.pdbx_description
1 polymer ?
#
loop_
_entity_poly.entity_id
_entity_poly.type
_entity_poly.pdbx_seq_one_letter_code
_entity_poly.pdbx_strand_id
1 'polypeptide(L)'
;MAPWGGLTCCLGAAALYLLGRSSGRDAQILKSVTRVNQLKDLAQLLDTASKVLPLVVTITGRVGSNTPINCEHSGLRGVIVEETAEQHFLKHNDAGSWIQDSALMLSMCKEVPWYLDDGTAHVYVVGARGATGLVLTIGSELFEESGRSLVRGTLDYLQGLKMLGVKRTERVLPTGTPLTVVGEAAKDDIGTIRIQRPHKGPFYVSHKTIDQLIANLGKWARMLSSFILPRLNADASCRWYKVASVGFTVFGVYLLAKHAFHYIMERRRYWEMRKRVLAAAAKRSGQDSEGSDDKGENGSDSTKKDRLMPDLCVICLEQEYNSVFVPCGHMCCCTACSLHLTNCPLCRRPIEQLVRTFRH
;
A
#
# COMPACT_ATOMS: atom_id res chain seq x y z
N MET A 1 -6.01 12.85 17.66
CA MET A 1 -5.43 11.68 16.95
C MET A 1 -6.15 11.54 15.62
N ALA A 2 -5.45 11.22 14.51
CA ALA A 2 -6.09 11.13 13.20
C ALA A 2 -7.05 9.92 13.12
N PRO A 3 -8.10 9.95 12.27
CA PRO A 3 -9.11 8.89 12.20
C PRO A 3 -8.63 7.73 11.31
N TRP A 4 -7.55 7.07 11.72
CA TRP A 4 -6.94 5.97 10.97
C TRP A 4 -7.94 4.85 10.66
N GLY A 5 -8.86 4.55 11.58
CA GLY A 5 -9.88 3.49 11.39
C GLY A 5 -10.91 3.78 10.29
N GLY A 6 -11.34 5.04 10.12
CA GLY A 6 -12.26 5.40 9.03
C GLY A 6 -11.57 5.35 7.67
N LEU A 7 -10.31 5.79 7.63
CA LEU A 7 -9.49 5.79 6.42
C LEU A 7 -9.19 4.37 5.93
N THR A 8 -8.81 3.46 6.84
CA THR A 8 -8.52 2.07 6.50
C THR A 8 -9.76 1.33 6.00
N CYS A 9 -10.94 1.57 6.58
CA CYS A 9 -12.20 1.00 6.07
C CYS A 9 -12.53 1.49 4.65
N CYS A 10 -12.36 2.78 4.36
CA CYS A 10 -12.60 3.33 3.02
C CYS A 10 -11.60 2.79 1.98
N LEU A 11 -10.31 2.68 2.35
CA LEU A 11 -9.29 2.11 1.47
C LEU A 11 -9.53 0.61 1.22
N GLY A 12 -9.91 -0.15 2.26
CA GLY A 12 -10.31 -1.55 2.13
C GLY A 12 -11.55 -1.72 1.24
N ALA A 13 -12.54 -0.83 1.36
CA ALA A 13 -13.73 -0.83 0.51
C ALA A 13 -13.39 -0.61 -0.97
N ALA A 14 -12.48 0.32 -1.25
CA ALA A 14 -12.00 0.62 -2.60
C ALA A 14 -11.23 -0.56 -3.19
N ALA A 15 -10.34 -1.18 -2.41
CA ALA A 15 -9.59 -2.37 -2.83
C ALA A 15 -10.52 -3.55 -3.16
N LEU A 16 -11.51 -3.83 -2.31
CA LEU A 16 -12.50 -4.90 -2.54
C LEU A 16 -13.37 -4.63 -3.77
N TYR A 17 -13.77 -3.38 -3.99
CA TYR A 17 -14.53 -3.00 -5.19
C TYR A 17 -13.72 -3.21 -6.46
N LEU A 18 -12.46 -2.77 -6.46
CA LEU A 18 -11.57 -2.88 -7.62
C LEU A 18 -11.26 -4.35 -7.94
N LEU A 19 -10.94 -5.16 -6.92
CA LEU A 19 -10.68 -6.60 -7.08
C LEU A 19 -11.92 -7.37 -7.57
N GLY A 20 -13.09 -7.08 -7.01
CA GLY A 20 -14.35 -7.68 -7.46
C GLY A 20 -14.72 -7.27 -8.89
N ARG A 21 -14.47 -6.01 -9.25
CA ARG A 21 -14.73 -5.48 -10.59
C ARG A 21 -13.75 -6.01 -11.63
N SER A 22 -12.46 -6.17 -11.32
CA SER A 22 -11.47 -6.73 -12.25
C SER A 22 -11.73 -8.21 -12.47
N SER A 23 -11.83 -9.00 -11.40
CA SER A 23 -12.03 -10.46 -11.49
C SER A 23 -13.34 -10.84 -12.18
N GLY A 24 -14.42 -10.09 -11.91
CA GLY A 24 -15.70 -10.29 -12.58
C GLY A 24 -15.66 -9.94 -14.07
N ARG A 25 -14.95 -8.87 -14.44
CA ARG A 25 -14.78 -8.45 -15.83
C ARG A 25 -13.95 -9.46 -16.61
N ASP A 26 -12.85 -9.93 -16.05
CA ASP A 26 -11.97 -10.90 -16.71
C ASP A 26 -12.70 -12.23 -16.93
N ALA A 27 -13.47 -12.71 -15.95
CA ALA A 27 -14.29 -13.91 -16.12
C ALA A 27 -15.38 -13.75 -17.20
N GLN A 28 -16.02 -12.58 -17.30
CA GLN A 28 -16.99 -12.29 -18.35
C GLN A 28 -16.32 -12.22 -19.73
N ILE A 29 -15.16 -11.56 -19.83
CA ILE A 29 -14.38 -11.49 -21.08
C ILE A 29 -14.02 -12.90 -21.51
N LEU A 30 -13.43 -13.73 -20.64
CA LEU A 30 -13.05 -15.11 -20.95
C LEU A 30 -14.24 -15.98 -21.39
N LYS A 31 -15.45 -15.74 -20.87
CA LYS A 31 -16.67 -16.43 -21.34
C LYS A 31 -17.08 -16.01 -22.75
N SER A 32 -16.82 -14.76 -23.13
CA SER A 32 -17.17 -14.20 -24.45
C SER A 32 -16.11 -14.42 -25.53
N VAL A 33 -14.89 -14.81 -25.16
CA VAL A 33 -13.79 -15.02 -26.10
C VAL A 33 -14.09 -16.20 -27.04
N THR A 34 -13.79 -16.01 -28.32
CA THR A 34 -13.92 -17.02 -29.36
C THR A 34 -12.99 -18.20 -29.08
N ARG A 35 -13.55 -19.40 -28.97
CA ARG A 35 -12.79 -20.65 -28.77
C ARG A 35 -12.46 -21.25 -30.13
N VAL A 36 -11.19 -21.44 -30.41
CA VAL A 36 -10.72 -22.03 -31.66
C VAL A 36 -10.30 -23.47 -31.40
N ASN A 37 -11.02 -24.41 -32.00
CA ASN A 37 -10.78 -25.84 -31.79
C ASN A 37 -9.64 -26.39 -32.65
N GLN A 38 -9.47 -25.86 -33.87
CA GLN A 38 -8.38 -26.20 -34.79
C GLN A 38 -7.65 -24.93 -35.20
N LEU A 39 -6.33 -24.92 -35.06
CA LEU A 39 -5.50 -23.75 -35.34
C LEU A 39 -5.58 -23.31 -36.81
N LYS A 40 -5.81 -24.24 -37.75
CA LYS A 40 -6.02 -23.92 -39.17
C LYS A 40 -7.22 -22.98 -39.42
N ASP A 41 -8.26 -23.06 -38.58
CA ASP A 41 -9.49 -22.27 -38.75
C ASP A 41 -9.27 -20.82 -38.30
N LEU A 42 -8.22 -20.56 -37.53
CA LEU A 42 -7.86 -19.22 -37.06
C LEU A 42 -7.57 -18.26 -38.23
N ALA A 43 -6.97 -18.78 -39.31
CA ALA A 43 -6.72 -17.99 -40.51
C ALA A 43 -8.02 -17.46 -41.13
N GLN A 44 -9.02 -18.35 -41.28
CA GLN A 44 -10.32 -18.01 -41.84
C GLN A 44 -11.10 -17.06 -40.93
N LEU A 45 -11.01 -17.25 -39.61
CA LEU A 45 -11.62 -16.37 -38.63
C LEU A 45 -11.01 -14.96 -38.66
N LEU A 46 -9.68 -14.85 -38.80
CA LEU A 46 -8.99 -13.57 -38.94
C LEU A 46 -9.34 -12.86 -40.25
N ASP A 47 -9.46 -13.60 -41.35
CA ASP A 47 -9.84 -13.01 -42.64
C ASP A 47 -11.33 -12.57 -42.66
N THR A 48 -12.20 -13.24 -41.87
CA THR A 48 -13.63 -12.90 -41.72
C THR A 48 -13.87 -11.74 -40.74
N ALA A 49 -13.10 -11.71 -39.65
CA ALA A 49 -13.15 -10.61 -38.69
C ALA A 49 -12.66 -9.35 -39.39
N SER A 50 -13.54 -8.36 -39.58
CA SER A 50 -13.18 -7.09 -40.19
C SER A 50 -11.93 -6.51 -39.51
N LYS A 51 -10.95 -6.02 -40.30
CA LYS A 51 -9.66 -5.42 -39.86
C LYS A 51 -9.77 -4.28 -38.81
N VAL A 52 -10.98 -3.96 -38.37
CA VAL A 52 -11.35 -2.81 -37.54
C VAL A 52 -11.31 -3.14 -36.04
N LEU A 53 -11.43 -4.41 -35.63
CA LEU A 53 -11.44 -4.80 -34.21
C LEU A 53 -10.42 -5.90 -33.88
N PRO A 54 -9.66 -5.77 -32.77
CA PRO A 54 -8.72 -6.80 -32.33
C PRO A 54 -9.49 -8.07 -31.94
N LEU A 55 -9.16 -9.19 -32.61
CA LEU A 55 -9.80 -10.47 -32.37
C LEU A 55 -9.11 -11.19 -31.21
N VAL A 56 -9.73 -11.19 -30.04
CA VAL A 56 -9.25 -11.99 -28.90
C VAL A 56 -9.76 -13.42 -29.04
N VAL A 57 -8.85 -14.39 -29.02
CA VAL A 57 -9.15 -15.82 -29.18
C VAL A 57 -8.55 -16.64 -28.06
N THR A 58 -9.13 -17.82 -27.86
CA THR A 58 -8.53 -18.88 -27.06
C THR A 58 -8.07 -19.98 -28.00
N ILE A 59 -6.78 -20.32 -27.91
CA ILE A 59 -6.17 -21.42 -28.64
C ILE A 59 -5.55 -22.42 -27.68
N THR A 60 -5.47 -23.67 -28.11
CA THR A 60 -4.81 -24.75 -27.39
C THR A 60 -3.85 -25.46 -28.32
N GLY A 61 -2.70 -25.85 -27.82
CA GLY A 61 -1.73 -26.63 -28.59
C GLY A 61 -0.55 -27.06 -27.75
N ARG A 62 0.40 -27.75 -28.38
CA ARG A 62 1.67 -28.14 -27.78
C ARG A 62 2.74 -27.12 -28.13
N VAL A 63 3.57 -26.80 -27.16
CA VAL A 63 4.70 -25.89 -27.35
C VAL A 63 5.70 -26.48 -28.36
N GLY A 64 5.97 -25.73 -29.42
CA GLY A 64 6.98 -26.06 -30.42
C GLY A 64 7.93 -24.89 -30.65
N SER A 65 9.13 -25.18 -31.15
CA SER A 65 10.09 -24.17 -31.60
C SER A 65 11.03 -24.80 -32.62
N ASN A 66 11.47 -23.99 -33.59
CA ASN A 66 12.47 -24.38 -34.58
C ASN A 66 13.90 -24.37 -33.98
N THR A 67 14.11 -23.62 -32.90
CA THR A 67 15.40 -23.42 -32.25
C THR A 67 15.27 -23.55 -30.73
N PRO A 68 14.87 -24.73 -30.21
CA PRO A 68 14.69 -24.91 -28.77
C PRO A 68 16.01 -24.75 -28.01
N ILE A 69 15.93 -24.21 -26.80
CA ILE A 69 17.06 -24.09 -25.89
C ILE A 69 17.30 -25.46 -25.24
N ASN A 70 18.51 -25.97 -25.35
CA ASN A 70 18.94 -27.17 -24.62
C ASN A 70 19.42 -26.76 -23.23
N CYS A 71 18.76 -27.27 -22.20
CA CYS A 71 19.07 -26.99 -20.81
C CYS A 71 20.13 -27.99 -20.34
N GLU A 72 21.34 -27.53 -20.04
CA GLU A 72 22.47 -28.42 -19.69
C GLU A 72 22.24 -29.13 -18.35
N HIS A 73 21.63 -28.45 -17.37
CA HIS A 73 21.44 -28.99 -16.03
C HIS A 73 20.29 -29.99 -15.94
N SER A 74 19.16 -29.73 -16.60
CA SER A 74 17.98 -30.61 -16.58
C SER A 74 17.92 -31.60 -17.74
N GLY A 75 18.70 -31.39 -18.80
CA GLY A 75 18.60 -32.15 -20.05
C GLY A 75 17.31 -31.87 -20.85
N LEU A 76 16.47 -30.93 -20.41
CA LEU A 76 15.22 -30.58 -21.07
C LEU A 76 15.47 -29.69 -22.29
N ARG A 77 14.56 -29.76 -23.26
CA ARG A 77 14.46 -28.80 -24.36
C ARG A 77 13.30 -27.87 -24.10
N GLY A 78 13.56 -26.56 -24.06
CA GLY A 78 12.56 -25.57 -23.70
C GLY A 78 12.59 -24.34 -24.59
N VAL A 79 11.49 -23.59 -24.55
CA VAL A 79 11.34 -22.34 -25.31
C VAL A 79 11.52 -21.09 -24.46
N ILE A 80 11.28 -21.22 -23.15
CA ILE A 80 11.57 -20.22 -22.14
C ILE A 80 12.37 -20.92 -21.05
N VAL A 81 13.53 -20.36 -20.70
CA VAL A 81 14.37 -20.83 -19.61
C VAL A 81 14.62 -19.67 -18.66
N GLU A 82 14.33 -19.86 -17.39
CA GLU A 82 14.60 -18.95 -16.29
C GLU A 82 15.59 -19.61 -15.33
N GLU A 83 16.77 -19.00 -15.17
CA GLU A 83 17.81 -19.44 -14.25
C GLU A 83 17.88 -18.43 -13.09
N THR A 84 17.64 -18.91 -11.87
CA THR A 84 17.72 -18.09 -10.66
C THR A 84 18.77 -18.62 -9.70
N ALA A 85 19.55 -17.72 -9.11
CA ALA A 85 20.48 -18.04 -8.03
C ALA A 85 20.08 -17.28 -6.77
N GLU A 86 19.73 -18.01 -5.72
CA GLU A 86 19.33 -17.49 -4.41
C GLU A 86 20.39 -17.84 -3.38
N GLN A 87 20.97 -16.82 -2.77
CA GLN A 87 21.97 -17.00 -1.72
C GLN A 87 21.26 -17.15 -0.37
N HIS A 88 21.44 -18.28 0.28
CA HIS A 88 20.88 -18.56 1.60
C HIS A 88 21.89 -18.25 2.70
N PHE A 89 21.43 -17.57 3.75
CA PHE A 89 22.24 -17.19 4.90
C PHE A 89 21.42 -17.17 6.19
N LEU A 90 22.09 -17.19 7.33
CA LEU A 90 21.50 -16.87 8.62
C LEU A 90 21.87 -15.43 8.99
N LYS A 91 20.94 -14.71 9.61
CA LYS A 91 21.18 -13.40 10.23
C LYS A 91 20.60 -13.38 11.64
N HIS A 92 21.09 -12.51 12.50
CA HIS A 92 20.44 -12.28 13.79
C HIS A 92 19.16 -11.44 13.62
N ASN A 93 18.11 -11.80 14.36
CA ASN A 93 16.99 -10.90 14.59
C ASN A 93 17.29 -9.94 15.76
N ASP A 94 16.43 -8.96 15.99
CA ASP A 94 16.60 -7.96 17.07
C ASP A 94 16.69 -8.59 18.48
N ALA A 95 16.22 -9.83 18.63
CA ALA A 95 16.30 -10.61 19.87
C ALA A 95 17.59 -11.47 19.97
N GLY A 96 18.52 -11.36 19.02
CA GLY A 96 19.78 -12.10 19.00
C GLY A 96 19.66 -13.57 18.56
N SER A 97 18.50 -14.02 18.09
CA SER A 97 18.31 -15.38 17.55
C SER A 97 18.67 -15.44 16.06
N TRP A 98 19.23 -16.57 15.63
CA TRP A 98 19.51 -16.84 14.22
C TRP A 98 18.20 -17.09 13.45
N ILE A 99 17.99 -16.33 12.39
CA ILE A 99 16.91 -16.55 11.42
C ILE A 99 17.50 -16.85 10.04
N GLN A 100 16.92 -17.81 9.34
CA GLN A 100 17.30 -18.12 7.97
C GLN A 100 16.63 -17.12 7.02
N ASP A 101 17.41 -16.59 6.09
CA ASP A 101 16.97 -15.67 5.07
C ASP A 101 17.63 -16.01 3.72
N SER A 102 17.14 -15.43 2.64
CA SER A 102 17.67 -15.64 1.29
C SER A 102 17.61 -14.37 0.46
N ALA A 103 18.64 -14.12 -0.33
CA ALA A 103 18.69 -13.00 -1.26
C ALA A 103 18.85 -13.51 -2.70
N LEU A 104 18.00 -13.03 -3.60
CA LEU A 104 18.13 -13.32 -5.04
C LEU A 104 19.37 -12.58 -5.59
N MET A 105 20.36 -13.34 -6.02
CA MET A 105 21.61 -12.82 -6.58
C MET A 105 21.52 -12.57 -8.09
N LEU A 106 20.89 -13.50 -8.79
CA LEU A 106 20.80 -13.49 -10.24
C LEU A 106 19.45 -14.06 -10.67
N SER A 107 18.84 -13.41 -11.66
CA SER A 107 17.70 -13.95 -12.41
C SER A 107 17.95 -13.65 -13.88
N MET A 108 18.17 -14.70 -14.66
CA MET A 108 18.34 -14.63 -16.11
C MET A 108 17.18 -15.34 -16.78
N CYS A 109 16.69 -14.76 -17.88
CA CYS A 109 15.65 -15.40 -18.66
C CYS A 109 15.99 -15.33 -20.15
N LYS A 110 15.94 -16.49 -20.80
CA LYS A 110 16.15 -16.66 -22.24
C LYS A 110 14.84 -17.15 -22.85
N GLU A 111 14.41 -16.52 -23.93
CA GLU A 111 13.22 -16.90 -24.69
C GLU A 111 13.59 -16.94 -26.17
N VAL A 112 13.24 -18.05 -26.84
CA VAL A 112 13.40 -18.22 -28.29
C VAL A 112 12.03 -18.15 -28.97
N PRO A 113 11.93 -17.81 -30.26
CA PRO A 113 10.66 -17.86 -30.97
C PRO A 113 10.00 -19.24 -30.86
N TRP A 114 8.73 -19.26 -30.46
CA TRP A 114 7.97 -20.48 -30.23
C TRP A 114 6.51 -20.33 -30.63
N TYR A 115 5.89 -21.48 -30.87
CA TYR A 115 4.53 -21.57 -31.38
C TYR A 115 3.75 -22.67 -30.66
N LEU A 116 2.43 -22.63 -30.80
CA LEU A 116 1.57 -23.74 -30.49
C LEU A 116 1.27 -24.55 -31.74
N ASP A 117 1.32 -25.87 -31.58
CA ASP A 117 1.05 -26.86 -32.61
C ASP A 117 -0.06 -27.79 -32.14
N ASP A 118 -1.12 -27.91 -32.91
CA ASP A 118 -2.22 -28.87 -32.71
C ASP A 118 -2.20 -30.01 -33.76
N GLY A 119 -1.18 -30.05 -34.62
CA GLY A 119 -1.05 -30.94 -35.77
C GLY A 119 -1.67 -30.39 -37.06
N THR A 120 -2.43 -29.29 -37.00
CA THR A 120 -3.07 -28.67 -38.17
C THR A 120 -2.36 -27.42 -38.65
N ALA A 121 -1.87 -26.58 -37.73
CA ALA A 121 -1.15 -25.36 -38.05
C ALA A 121 -0.23 -24.94 -36.89
N HIS A 122 0.69 -24.02 -37.17
CA HIS A 122 1.55 -23.39 -36.18
C HIS A 122 1.12 -21.95 -35.93
N VAL A 123 0.91 -21.59 -34.66
CA VAL A 123 0.58 -20.22 -34.26
C VAL A 123 1.61 -19.72 -33.27
N TYR A 124 2.34 -18.66 -33.65
CA TYR A 124 3.38 -18.09 -32.80
C TYR A 124 2.80 -17.38 -31.58
N VAL A 125 3.49 -17.45 -30.45
CA VAL A 125 3.07 -16.76 -29.22
C VAL A 125 4.13 -15.73 -28.86
N VAL A 126 3.70 -14.47 -28.68
CA VAL A 126 4.60 -13.36 -28.40
C VAL A 126 4.27 -12.73 -27.05
N GLY A 127 5.32 -12.49 -26.26
CA GLY A 127 5.20 -11.78 -24.98
C GLY A 127 4.64 -12.63 -23.83
N ALA A 128 4.68 -13.97 -23.95
CA ALA A 128 4.10 -14.90 -22.99
C ALA A 128 4.61 -14.72 -21.56
N ARG A 129 5.86 -14.24 -21.37
CA ARG A 129 6.41 -13.90 -20.06
C ARG A 129 5.56 -12.89 -19.27
N GLY A 130 4.88 -11.99 -19.97
CA GLY A 130 3.96 -11.02 -19.36
C GLY A 130 2.53 -11.56 -19.21
N ALA A 131 2.26 -12.80 -19.60
CA ALA A 131 0.94 -13.39 -19.50
C ALA A 131 0.63 -13.82 -18.06
N THR A 132 -0.63 -13.67 -17.67
CA THR A 132 -1.10 -14.17 -16.38
C THR A 132 -1.23 -15.69 -16.43
N GLY A 133 -0.74 -16.37 -15.39
CA GLY A 133 -0.89 -17.82 -15.24
C GLY A 133 0.18 -18.67 -15.93
N LEU A 134 1.18 -18.04 -16.56
CA LEU A 134 2.34 -18.77 -17.09
C LEU A 134 3.14 -19.30 -15.90
N VAL A 135 3.26 -20.61 -15.83
CA VAL A 135 4.05 -21.31 -14.80
C VAL A 135 5.06 -22.17 -15.53
N LEU A 136 6.34 -21.93 -15.25
CA LEU A 136 7.45 -22.72 -15.77
C LEU A 136 7.66 -23.95 -14.88
N THR A 137 7.99 -25.08 -15.50
CA THR A 137 8.31 -26.32 -14.80
C THR A 137 9.71 -26.22 -14.21
N ILE A 138 9.93 -26.67 -12.98
CA ILE A 138 11.28 -26.75 -12.41
C ILE A 138 12.02 -27.88 -13.13
N GLY A 139 13.04 -27.53 -13.91
CA GLY A 139 13.90 -28.47 -14.62
C GLY A 139 15.01 -29.01 -13.72
N SER A 140 15.66 -28.13 -12.94
CA SER A 140 16.70 -28.51 -11.99
C SER A 140 16.70 -27.60 -10.77
N GLU A 141 17.07 -28.15 -9.62
CA GLU A 141 17.23 -27.42 -8.36
C GLU A 141 18.47 -27.97 -7.65
N LEU A 142 19.55 -27.17 -7.63
CA LEU A 142 20.84 -27.54 -7.08
C LEU A 142 21.17 -26.61 -5.92
N PHE A 143 21.42 -27.15 -4.74
CA PHE A 143 21.93 -26.39 -3.61
C PHE A 143 23.44 -26.61 -3.49
N GLU A 144 24.21 -25.58 -3.79
CA GLU A 144 25.66 -25.55 -3.57
C GLU A 144 25.91 -25.06 -2.15
N GLU A 145 26.19 -26.00 -1.23
CA GLU A 145 26.63 -25.64 0.11
C GLU A 145 27.89 -24.79 0.05
N SER A 146 28.00 -23.79 0.91
CA SER A 146 29.26 -23.07 1.08
C SER A 146 30.31 -24.04 1.61
N GLY A 147 31.13 -24.57 0.71
CA GLY A 147 32.19 -25.52 1.05
C GLY A 147 33.13 -24.96 2.11
N ARG A 148 33.66 -25.86 2.95
CA ARG A 148 34.67 -25.61 4.00
C ARG A 148 36.02 -25.15 3.42
N SER A 149 36.02 -24.12 2.56
CA SER A 149 37.22 -23.45 2.09
C SER A 149 37.82 -22.70 3.29
N LEU A 150 38.84 -23.34 3.88
CA LEU A 150 39.62 -23.00 5.08
C LEU A 150 40.16 -21.55 5.15
N VAL A 151 39.93 -20.70 4.14
CA VAL A 151 40.47 -19.34 4.07
C VAL A 151 39.41 -18.24 4.15
N ARG A 152 38.10 -18.56 4.14
CA ARG A 152 37.02 -17.54 4.21
C ARG A 152 36.14 -17.61 5.46
N GLY A 153 36.29 -18.67 6.26
CA GLY A 153 35.43 -18.95 7.43
C GLY A 153 35.54 -17.99 8.62
N THR A 154 36.45 -17.01 8.60
CA THR A 154 36.64 -16.05 9.69
C THR A 154 36.10 -14.65 9.40
N LEU A 155 35.81 -14.31 8.13
CA LEU A 155 35.33 -12.96 7.79
C LEU A 155 33.80 -12.84 7.87
N ASP A 156 33.06 -13.91 7.59
CA ASP A 156 31.59 -13.89 7.57
C ASP A 156 31.00 -13.69 8.98
N TYR A 157 31.67 -14.22 10.02
CA TYR A 157 31.24 -14.06 11.42
C TYR A 157 31.38 -12.62 11.93
N LEU A 158 32.21 -11.78 11.29
CA LEU A 158 32.41 -10.39 11.69
C LEU A 158 31.25 -9.47 11.28
N GLN A 159 30.36 -9.92 10.38
CA GLN A 159 29.23 -9.13 9.86
C GLN A 159 27.86 -9.59 10.35
N GLY A 160 27.78 -10.57 11.28
CA GLY A 160 26.50 -11.06 11.81
C GLY A 160 25.67 -11.88 10.82
N LEU A 161 26.30 -12.34 9.72
CA LEU A 161 25.70 -13.17 8.68
C LEU A 161 26.46 -14.49 8.55
N LYS A 162 25.76 -15.61 8.53
CA LYS A 162 26.35 -16.92 8.28
C LYS A 162 25.88 -17.45 6.94
N MET A 163 26.79 -17.53 5.97
CA MET A 163 26.46 -18.07 4.65
C MET A 163 26.19 -19.57 4.72
N LEU A 164 25.07 -20.02 4.15
CA LEU A 164 24.70 -21.44 4.06
C LEU A 164 25.07 -22.04 2.71
N GLY A 165 24.82 -21.30 1.63
CA GLY A 165 25.01 -21.80 0.27
C GLY A 165 24.26 -20.98 -0.76
N VAL A 166 24.34 -21.43 -2.00
CA VAL A 166 23.61 -20.84 -3.13
C VAL A 166 22.69 -21.90 -3.71
N LYS A 167 21.40 -21.60 -3.75
CA LYS A 167 20.38 -22.39 -4.42
C LYS A 167 20.26 -21.91 -5.86
N ARG A 168 20.60 -22.78 -6.81
CA ARG A 168 20.38 -22.56 -8.23
C ARG A 168 19.12 -23.30 -8.66
N THR A 169 18.19 -22.60 -9.29
CA THR A 169 16.96 -23.19 -9.82
C THR A 169 16.85 -22.85 -11.30
N GLU A 170 16.66 -23.87 -12.12
CA GLU A 170 16.37 -23.73 -13.53
C GLU A 170 14.90 -24.06 -13.75
N ARG A 171 14.13 -23.11 -14.27
CA ARG A 171 12.74 -23.30 -14.67
C ARG A 171 12.61 -23.21 -16.18
N VAL A 172 11.85 -24.12 -16.76
CA VAL A 172 11.77 -24.31 -18.21
C VAL A 172 10.31 -24.41 -18.62
N LEU A 173 9.96 -23.84 -19.78
CA LEU A 173 8.76 -24.23 -20.53
C LEU A 173 9.16 -25.26 -21.58
N PRO A 174 8.94 -26.57 -21.35
CA PRO A 174 9.42 -27.61 -22.24
C PRO A 174 8.68 -27.62 -23.57
N THR A 175 9.36 -28.08 -24.62
CA THR A 175 8.71 -28.42 -25.89
C THR A 175 7.76 -29.62 -25.68
N GLY A 176 6.63 -29.63 -26.37
CA GLY A 176 5.60 -30.67 -26.27
C GLY A 176 4.58 -30.44 -25.15
N THR A 177 4.83 -29.50 -24.25
CA THR A 177 3.92 -29.15 -23.15
C THR A 177 2.60 -28.61 -23.70
N PRO A 178 1.44 -29.17 -23.29
CA PRO A 178 0.15 -28.65 -23.69
C PRO A 178 -0.14 -27.33 -22.96
N LEU A 179 -0.51 -26.29 -23.71
CA LEU A 179 -0.87 -24.99 -23.19
C LEU A 179 -2.17 -24.49 -23.79
N THR A 180 -2.88 -23.69 -23.01
CA THR A 180 -3.98 -22.83 -23.45
C THR A 180 -3.51 -21.38 -23.41
N VAL A 181 -3.70 -20.66 -24.51
CA VAL A 181 -3.34 -19.25 -24.64
C VAL A 181 -4.58 -18.44 -24.99
N VAL A 182 -4.79 -17.36 -24.26
CA VAL A 182 -5.82 -16.35 -24.51
C VAL A 182 -5.14 -15.04 -24.81
N GLY A 183 -5.34 -14.52 -26.02
CA GLY A 183 -4.73 -13.27 -26.45
C GLY A 183 -5.30 -12.77 -27.76
N GLU A 184 -4.76 -11.65 -28.24
CA GLU A 184 -5.14 -11.05 -29.50
C GLU A 184 -4.46 -11.79 -30.65
N ALA A 185 -5.25 -12.29 -31.59
CA ALA A 185 -4.76 -12.87 -32.83
C ALA A 185 -4.45 -11.75 -33.82
N ALA A 186 -3.24 -11.78 -34.37
CA ALA A 186 -2.78 -10.88 -35.40
C ALA A 186 -2.13 -11.69 -36.54
N LYS A 187 -2.22 -11.15 -37.75
CA LYS A 187 -1.59 -11.70 -38.94
C LYS A 187 -0.55 -10.69 -39.41
N ASP A 188 0.68 -11.15 -39.54
CA ASP A 188 1.78 -10.31 -40.03
C ASP A 188 1.69 -10.14 -41.56
N ASP A 189 2.49 -9.22 -42.12
CA ASP A 189 2.49 -8.91 -43.55
C ASP A 189 2.84 -10.13 -44.43
N ILE A 190 3.56 -11.09 -43.85
CA ILE A 190 3.97 -12.36 -44.48
C ILE A 190 2.84 -13.41 -44.42
N GLY A 191 1.74 -13.12 -43.70
CA GLY A 191 0.62 -14.04 -43.51
C GLY A 191 0.79 -14.99 -42.31
N THR A 192 1.89 -14.88 -41.56
CA THR A 192 2.11 -15.65 -40.33
C THR A 192 1.16 -15.20 -39.23
N ILE A 193 0.51 -16.15 -38.57
CA ILE A 193 -0.42 -15.88 -37.48
C ILE A 193 0.31 -15.92 -36.14
N ARG A 194 0.11 -14.89 -35.34
CA ARG A 194 0.64 -14.79 -33.98
C ARG A 194 -0.43 -14.39 -32.97
N ILE A 195 -0.27 -14.88 -31.75
CA ILE A 195 -1.01 -14.39 -30.59
C ILE A 195 -0.11 -13.46 -29.80
N GLN A 196 -0.61 -12.27 -29.51
CA GLN A 196 0.10 -11.23 -28.75
C GLN A 196 -0.77 -10.72 -27.60
N ARG A 197 -0.14 -9.95 -26.71
CA ARG A 197 -0.87 -9.27 -25.63
C ARG A 197 -1.90 -8.30 -26.24
N PRO A 198 -3.20 -8.41 -25.88
CA PRO A 198 -4.23 -7.51 -26.36
C PRO A 198 -4.02 -6.08 -25.84
N HIS A 199 -4.39 -5.09 -26.65
CA HIS A 199 -4.41 -3.68 -26.22
C HIS A 199 -5.38 -3.44 -25.04
N LYS A 200 -6.51 -4.16 -25.04
CA LYS A 200 -7.52 -4.15 -23.98
C LYS A 200 -7.98 -5.57 -23.70
N GLY A 201 -7.89 -5.98 -22.44
CA GLY A 201 -8.34 -7.31 -22.00
C GLY A 201 -7.21 -8.10 -21.38
N PRO A 202 -7.52 -9.27 -20.80
CA PRO A 202 -6.53 -10.06 -20.10
C PRO A 202 -5.75 -10.95 -21.09
N PHE A 203 -4.46 -11.15 -20.79
CA PHE A 203 -3.57 -12.04 -21.53
C PHE A 203 -3.23 -13.23 -20.64
N TYR A 204 -3.57 -14.44 -21.07
CA TYR A 204 -3.33 -15.66 -20.29
C TYR A 204 -2.53 -16.68 -21.09
N VAL A 205 -1.60 -17.34 -20.42
CA VAL A 205 -0.91 -18.53 -20.92
C VAL A 205 -0.91 -19.51 -19.76
N SER A 206 -1.51 -20.69 -19.91
CA SER A 206 -1.64 -21.62 -18.78
C SER A 206 -1.65 -23.07 -19.22
N HIS A 207 -1.23 -23.96 -18.31
CA HIS A 207 -1.39 -25.41 -18.45
C HIS A 207 -2.85 -25.87 -18.23
N LYS A 208 -3.72 -24.99 -17.74
CA LYS A 208 -5.14 -25.27 -17.47
C LYS A 208 -6.00 -24.91 -18.67
N THR A 209 -7.10 -25.63 -18.83
CA THR A 209 -8.12 -25.31 -19.86
C THR A 209 -8.83 -24.00 -19.52
N ILE A 210 -9.44 -23.38 -20.52
CA ILE A 210 -10.23 -22.15 -20.33
C ILE A 210 -11.35 -22.31 -19.30
N ASP A 211 -12.03 -23.45 -19.29
CA ASP A 211 -13.11 -23.71 -18.34
C ASP A 211 -12.58 -23.81 -16.90
N GLN A 212 -11.39 -24.39 -16.71
CA GLN A 212 -10.69 -24.41 -15.42
C GLN A 212 -10.19 -23.02 -15.00
N LEU A 213 -9.76 -22.18 -15.96
CA LEU A 213 -9.38 -20.79 -15.69
C LEU A 213 -10.59 -19.98 -15.22
N ILE A 214 -11.73 -20.08 -15.92
CA ILE A 214 -13.00 -19.44 -15.54
C ILE A 214 -13.46 -19.94 -14.16
N ALA A 215 -13.38 -21.26 -13.91
CA ALA A 215 -13.76 -21.84 -12.63
C ALA A 215 -12.86 -21.37 -11.47
N ASN A 216 -11.56 -21.16 -11.71
CA ASN A 216 -10.60 -20.67 -10.72
C ASN A 216 -10.78 -19.17 -10.43
N LEU A 217 -11.09 -18.35 -11.43
CA LEU A 217 -11.50 -16.96 -11.21
C LEU A 217 -12.76 -16.89 -10.33
N GLY A 218 -13.71 -17.79 -10.58
CA GLY A 218 -14.86 -18.00 -9.70
C GLY A 218 -14.49 -18.58 -8.32
N LYS A 219 -13.37 -19.29 -8.17
CA LYS A 219 -12.89 -19.86 -6.90
C LYS A 219 -12.29 -18.80 -5.98
N TRP A 220 -11.55 -17.83 -6.51
CA TRP A 220 -11.09 -16.67 -5.72
C TRP A 220 -12.26 -15.85 -5.20
N ALA A 221 -13.29 -15.66 -6.03
CA ALA A 221 -14.55 -15.05 -5.61
C ALA A 221 -15.25 -15.88 -4.50
N ARG A 222 -15.18 -17.22 -4.58
CA ARG A 222 -15.74 -18.14 -3.56
C ARG A 222 -14.92 -18.22 -2.27
N MET A 223 -13.59 -18.21 -2.34
CA MET A 223 -12.68 -18.39 -1.19
C MET A 223 -12.75 -17.21 -0.22
N LEU A 224 -12.89 -16.00 -0.77
CA LEU A 224 -13.17 -14.80 0.03
C LEU A 224 -14.60 -14.78 0.58
N SER A 225 -15.58 -15.41 -0.09
CA SER A 225 -16.95 -15.55 0.46
C SER A 225 -17.10 -16.71 1.44
N SER A 226 -16.27 -17.76 1.38
CA SER A 226 -16.40 -18.97 2.21
C SER A 226 -15.97 -18.76 3.66
N PHE A 227 -15.16 -17.73 3.94
CA PHE A 227 -14.78 -17.36 5.31
C PHE A 227 -15.94 -16.75 6.11
N ILE A 228 -17.04 -16.35 5.43
CA ILE A 228 -18.18 -15.68 6.06
C ILE A 228 -19.51 -16.40 5.77
N LEU A 229 -19.71 -16.96 4.56
CA LEU A 229 -20.95 -17.68 4.18
C LEU A 229 -20.64 -18.87 3.22
N PRO A 230 -20.68 -20.13 3.69
CA PRO A 230 -20.24 -21.31 2.93
C PRO A 230 -21.06 -21.70 1.68
N ARG A 231 -22.15 -20.98 1.33
CA ARG A 231 -23.22 -21.52 0.48
C ARG A 231 -23.62 -20.69 -0.75
N LEU A 232 -22.86 -19.67 -1.15
CA LEU A 232 -23.22 -18.83 -2.32
C LEU A 232 -22.52 -19.25 -3.62
N ASN A 233 -23.30 -19.29 -4.71
CA ASN A 233 -22.85 -19.56 -6.08
C ASN A 233 -21.95 -18.44 -6.64
N ALA A 234 -21.06 -18.78 -7.58
CA ALA A 234 -20.03 -17.88 -8.14
C ALA A 234 -20.58 -16.57 -8.75
N ASP A 235 -21.81 -16.57 -9.26
CA ASP A 235 -22.46 -15.37 -9.81
C ASP A 235 -22.92 -14.38 -8.71
N ALA A 236 -23.25 -14.90 -7.53
CA ALA A 236 -23.62 -14.11 -6.37
C ALA A 236 -22.40 -13.49 -5.66
N SER A 237 -21.22 -14.12 -5.78
CA SER A 237 -19.96 -13.61 -5.22
C SER A 237 -19.55 -12.25 -5.81
N CYS A 238 -19.79 -12.00 -7.10
CA CYS A 238 -19.50 -10.70 -7.71
C CYS A 238 -20.47 -9.58 -7.25
N ARG A 239 -21.73 -9.92 -6.96
CA ARG A 239 -22.70 -9.03 -6.31
C ARG A 239 -22.30 -8.71 -4.87
N TRP A 240 -21.74 -9.68 -4.15
CA TRP A 240 -21.25 -9.52 -2.79
C TRP A 240 -20.13 -8.47 -2.69
N TYR A 241 -19.12 -8.48 -3.55
CA TYR A 241 -18.04 -7.48 -3.46
C TYR A 241 -18.56 -6.04 -3.59
N LYS A 242 -19.61 -5.84 -4.39
CA LYS A 242 -20.31 -4.55 -4.49
C LYS A 242 -21.02 -4.21 -3.19
N VAL A 243 -21.75 -5.15 -2.58
CA VAL A 243 -22.46 -4.95 -1.31
C VAL A 243 -21.51 -4.72 -0.13
N ALA A 244 -20.45 -5.52 -0.03
CA ALA A 244 -19.42 -5.41 1.01
C ALA A 244 -18.67 -4.08 0.90
N SER A 245 -18.29 -3.67 -0.31
CA SER A 245 -17.69 -2.35 -0.55
C SER A 245 -18.61 -1.23 -0.09
N VAL A 246 -19.89 -1.25 -0.47
CA VAL A 246 -20.88 -0.26 0.00
C VAL A 246 -20.97 -0.26 1.54
N GLY A 247 -21.03 -1.42 2.18
CA GLY A 247 -21.04 -1.53 3.64
C GLY A 247 -19.82 -0.89 4.31
N PHE A 248 -18.61 -1.19 3.84
CA PHE A 248 -17.38 -0.59 4.37
C PHE A 248 -17.29 0.91 4.09
N THR A 249 -17.79 1.40 2.96
CA THR A 249 -17.86 2.86 2.69
C THR A 249 -18.80 3.57 3.65
N VAL A 250 -19.99 3.03 3.90
CA VAL A 250 -20.96 3.61 4.84
C VAL A 250 -20.38 3.63 6.25
N PHE A 251 -19.76 2.53 6.68
CA PHE A 251 -19.14 2.43 7.99
C PHE A 251 -17.93 3.37 8.15
N GLY A 252 -17.05 3.44 7.14
CA GLY A 252 -15.90 4.35 7.13
C GLY A 252 -16.32 5.83 7.17
N VAL A 253 -17.34 6.21 6.38
CA VAL A 253 -17.93 7.56 6.39
C VAL A 253 -18.55 7.87 7.75
N TYR A 254 -19.26 6.92 8.37
CA TYR A 254 -19.81 7.09 9.71
C TYR A 254 -18.72 7.37 10.76
N LEU A 255 -17.61 6.62 10.75
CA LEU A 255 -16.50 6.85 11.68
C LEU A 255 -15.85 8.23 11.48
N LEU A 256 -15.66 8.64 10.22
CA LEU A 256 -15.14 9.97 9.90
C LEU A 256 -16.10 11.08 10.33
N ALA A 257 -17.40 10.93 10.09
CA ALA A 257 -18.43 11.89 10.49
C ALA A 257 -18.53 12.00 12.02
N LYS A 258 -18.47 10.87 12.75
CA LYS A 258 -18.47 10.85 14.21
C LYS A 258 -17.24 11.59 14.77
N HIS A 259 -16.07 11.34 14.21
CA HIS A 259 -14.83 12.01 14.62
C HIS A 259 -14.86 13.51 14.30
N ALA A 260 -15.34 13.88 13.10
CA ALA A 260 -15.51 15.28 12.70
C ALA A 260 -16.52 16.01 13.60
N PHE A 261 -17.64 15.36 13.95
CA PHE A 261 -18.64 15.93 14.85
C PHE A 261 -18.05 16.18 16.24
N HIS A 262 -17.33 15.22 16.81
CA HIS A 262 -16.69 15.41 18.12
C HIS A 262 -15.67 16.56 18.10
N TYR A 263 -14.85 16.60 17.06
CA TYR A 263 -13.86 17.65 16.86
C TYR A 263 -14.51 19.04 16.66
N ILE A 264 -15.55 19.14 15.85
CA ILE A 264 -16.29 20.40 15.61
C ILE A 264 -16.98 20.85 16.90
N MET A 265 -17.57 19.94 17.67
CA MET A 265 -18.25 20.27 18.92
C MET A 265 -17.27 20.77 19.99
N GLU A 266 -16.10 20.13 20.15
CA GLU A 266 -15.03 20.61 21.03
C GLU A 266 -14.55 21.99 20.61
N ARG A 267 -14.31 22.19 19.31
CA ARG A 267 -13.85 23.46 18.77
C ARG A 267 -14.91 24.54 18.97
N ARG A 268 -16.19 24.25 18.73
CA ARG A 268 -17.31 25.19 18.91
C ARG A 268 -17.44 25.64 20.36
N ARG A 269 -17.31 24.73 21.33
CA ARG A 269 -17.25 25.07 22.77
C ARG A 269 -16.09 26.01 23.09
N TYR A 270 -14.91 25.75 22.51
CA TYR A 270 -13.75 26.64 22.67
C TYR A 270 -13.98 28.04 22.09
N TRP A 271 -14.58 28.13 20.89
CA TRP A 271 -14.95 29.41 20.27
C TRP A 271 -15.96 30.18 21.11
N GLU A 272 -16.99 29.51 21.65
CA GLU A 272 -17.99 30.14 22.52
C GLU A 272 -17.37 30.66 23.82
N MET A 273 -16.49 29.90 24.48
CA MET A 273 -15.77 30.37 25.65
C MET A 273 -14.85 31.56 25.33
N ARG A 274 -14.08 31.49 24.24
CA ARG A 274 -13.21 32.60 23.80
C ARG A 274 -14.01 33.87 23.50
N LYS A 275 -15.19 33.74 22.89
CA LYS A 275 -16.09 34.88 22.65
C LYS A 275 -16.60 35.49 23.95
N ARG A 276 -16.96 34.67 24.96
CA ARG A 276 -17.37 35.14 26.28
C ARG A 276 -16.23 35.86 27.01
N VAL A 277 -15.02 35.33 26.97
CA VAL A 277 -13.82 35.96 27.56
C VAL A 277 -13.51 37.31 26.90
N LEU A 278 -13.54 37.39 25.56
CA LEU A 278 -13.31 38.64 24.84
C LEU A 278 -14.39 39.69 25.13
N ALA A 279 -15.67 39.28 25.21
CA ALA A 279 -16.76 40.20 25.57
C ALA A 279 -16.65 40.69 27.01
N ALA A 280 -16.21 39.84 27.95
CA ALA A 280 -15.95 40.23 29.33
C ALA A 280 -14.75 41.20 29.44
N ALA A 281 -13.68 40.97 28.68
CA ALA A 281 -12.53 41.87 28.61
C ALA A 281 -12.92 43.25 28.04
N ALA A 282 -13.76 43.29 27.00
CA ALA A 282 -14.24 44.55 26.40
C ALA A 282 -15.15 45.37 27.33
N LYS A 283 -15.91 44.72 28.23
CA LYS A 283 -16.69 45.42 29.25
C LYS A 283 -15.82 46.09 30.31
N ARG A 284 -14.71 45.46 30.72
CA ARG A 284 -13.78 46.05 31.68
C ARG A 284 -13.13 47.33 31.15
N SER A 285 -12.71 47.34 29.88
CA SER A 285 -12.13 48.54 29.27
C SER A 285 -13.12 49.72 29.11
N GLY A 286 -14.43 49.46 29.07
CA GLY A 286 -15.43 50.52 29.01
C GLY A 286 -15.78 51.13 30.37
N GLN A 287 -15.54 50.38 31.46
CA GLN A 287 -15.84 50.83 32.81
C GLN A 287 -14.74 51.72 33.41
N ASP A 288 -13.53 51.66 32.85
CA ASP A 288 -12.41 52.56 33.18
C ASP A 288 -12.51 53.92 32.47
N SER A 289 -13.54 54.14 31.64
CA SER A 289 -13.70 55.36 30.82
C SER A 289 -14.75 56.35 31.34
N GLU A 290 -15.49 56.03 32.41
CA GLU A 290 -16.51 56.90 33.01
C GLU A 290 -16.11 57.29 34.43
N GLY A 291 -15.06 58.11 34.56
CA GLY A 291 -14.66 58.66 35.85
C GLY A 291 -13.37 59.48 35.82
N SER A 292 -13.42 60.70 35.29
CA SER A 292 -12.78 61.92 35.84
C SER A 292 -12.67 62.99 34.76
N ASP A 293 -13.33 64.13 35.01
CA ASP A 293 -13.11 65.41 34.34
C ASP A 293 -11.85 66.13 34.90
N ASP A 294 -11.32 67.03 34.06
CA ASP A 294 -10.39 68.17 34.29
C ASP A 294 -8.84 68.01 34.17
N LYS A 295 -8.36 68.63 33.07
CA LYS A 295 -7.13 69.44 32.81
C LYS A 295 -5.70 68.96 33.12
N GLY A 296 -4.84 69.16 32.11
CA GLY A 296 -3.43 69.53 32.28
C GLY A 296 -2.52 69.12 31.12
N GLU A 297 -1.71 70.04 30.62
CA GLU A 297 -1.03 70.01 29.30
C GLU A 297 0.29 69.23 29.22
N ASN A 298 0.63 68.88 27.96
CA ASN A 298 1.95 68.82 27.31
C ASN A 298 2.93 67.66 27.57
N GLY A 299 3.40 67.10 26.44
CA GLY A 299 4.77 66.56 26.34
C GLY A 299 4.88 65.23 25.59
N SER A 300 5.21 65.32 24.30
CA SER A 300 5.61 64.23 23.40
C SER A 300 6.58 63.19 24.00
N ASP A 301 6.37 61.90 23.72
CA ASP A 301 7.29 61.12 22.87
C ASP A 301 6.70 59.73 22.57
N SER A 302 6.70 59.41 21.29
CA SER A 302 6.25 58.17 20.71
C SER A 302 7.33 57.10 20.81
N THR A 303 7.21 56.15 21.74
CA THR A 303 7.85 54.83 21.58
C THR A 303 7.07 53.66 22.22
N LYS A 304 6.77 52.68 21.36
CA LYS A 304 6.69 51.23 21.65
C LYS A 304 5.43 50.66 22.32
N LYS A 305 4.50 50.32 21.44
CA LYS A 305 3.85 49.00 21.30
C LYS A 305 4.66 47.83 21.91
N ASP A 306 4.39 47.47 23.17
CA ASP A 306 4.51 46.07 23.66
C ASP A 306 3.65 45.88 24.93
N ARG A 307 2.73 44.90 24.87
CA ARG A 307 2.12 44.18 26.01
C ARG A 307 1.27 44.94 27.03
N LEU A 308 -0.01 45.12 26.71
CA LEU A 308 -1.09 44.94 27.69
C LEU A 308 -1.20 43.43 28.03
N MET A 309 -0.20 42.86 28.70
CA MET A 309 -0.41 41.62 29.45
C MET A 309 -0.95 42.02 30.82
N PRO A 310 -2.17 41.60 31.21
CA PRO A 310 -2.74 41.96 32.49
C PRO A 310 -1.82 41.55 33.64
N ASP A 311 -1.80 42.33 34.72
CA ASP A 311 -1.05 42.06 35.97
C ASP A 311 -1.59 40.84 36.76
N LEU A 312 -2.09 39.82 36.06
CA LEU A 312 -2.78 38.66 36.62
C LEU A 312 -1.81 37.50 36.89
N CYS A 313 -2.15 36.71 37.89
CA CYS A 313 -1.50 35.44 38.22
C CYS A 313 -1.54 34.48 37.02
N VAL A 314 -0.38 33.98 36.59
CA VAL A 314 -0.27 33.09 35.42
C VAL A 314 -0.91 31.71 35.61
N ILE A 315 -1.31 31.38 36.84
CA ILE A 315 -1.92 30.08 37.19
C ILE A 315 -3.45 30.18 37.18
N CYS A 316 -4.02 31.05 38.03
CA CYS A 316 -5.47 31.17 38.10
C CYS A 316 -6.05 32.14 37.06
N LEU A 317 -5.26 33.11 36.58
CA LEU A 317 -5.71 34.19 35.69
C LEU A 317 -6.90 35.00 36.26
N GLU A 318 -7.14 34.92 37.57
CA GLU A 318 -8.28 35.54 38.26
C GLU A 318 -7.85 36.70 39.16
N GLN A 319 -6.76 36.52 39.91
CA GLN A 319 -6.23 37.50 40.87
C GLN A 319 -4.93 38.12 40.35
N GLU A 320 -4.64 39.34 40.75
CA GLU A 320 -3.36 39.98 40.45
C GLU A 320 -2.18 39.24 41.08
N TYR A 321 -1.04 39.24 40.41
CA TYR A 321 0.17 38.71 41.02
C TYR A 321 0.58 39.60 42.20
N ASN A 322 0.93 39.00 43.32
CA ASN A 322 1.34 39.73 44.53
C ASN A 322 2.35 38.95 45.38
N SER A 323 3.00 37.95 44.79
CA SER A 323 4.03 37.14 45.42
C SER A 323 5.30 37.09 44.58
N VAL A 324 6.44 37.26 45.24
CA VAL A 324 7.79 37.15 44.67
C VAL A 324 8.44 35.86 45.16
N PHE A 325 9.06 35.12 44.24
CA PHE A 325 9.80 33.89 44.55
C PHE A 325 11.30 34.18 44.80
N VAL A 326 11.83 33.78 45.95
CA VAL A 326 13.27 33.91 46.29
C VAL A 326 13.97 32.55 46.09
N PRO A 327 15.18 32.51 45.50
CA PRO A 327 16.04 33.63 45.12
C PRO A 327 15.87 34.13 43.66
N CYS A 328 14.88 33.64 42.90
CA CYS A 328 14.81 33.97 41.47
C CYS A 328 14.20 35.34 41.13
N GLY A 329 13.50 35.99 42.06
CA GLY A 329 12.91 37.31 41.90
C GLY A 329 11.67 37.39 41.02
N HIS A 330 11.17 36.28 40.47
CA HIS A 330 10.01 36.30 39.59
C HIS A 330 8.71 36.56 40.34
N MET A 331 7.93 37.52 39.84
CA MET A 331 6.63 37.90 40.37
C MET A 331 5.55 37.62 39.30
N CYS A 332 4.88 36.48 39.41
CA CYS A 332 3.95 36.01 38.38
C CYS A 332 2.73 35.27 38.93
N CYS A 333 2.61 35.12 40.26
CA CYS A 333 1.52 34.40 40.90
C CYS A 333 0.89 35.21 42.03
N CYS A 334 -0.41 34.99 42.28
CA CYS A 334 -1.06 35.47 43.50
C CYS A 334 -0.66 34.60 44.71
N THR A 335 -0.88 35.11 45.92
CA THR A 335 -0.50 34.44 47.17
C THR A 335 -1.11 33.04 47.27
N ALA A 336 -2.38 32.88 46.93
CA ALA A 336 -3.09 31.60 47.00
C ALA A 336 -2.46 30.53 46.08
N CYS A 337 -2.18 30.87 44.82
CA CYS A 337 -1.55 29.93 43.89
C CYS A 337 -0.10 29.63 44.26
N SER A 338 0.61 30.62 44.78
CA SER A 338 2.04 30.51 45.09
C SER A 338 2.35 29.55 46.25
N LEU A 339 1.41 29.33 47.18
CA LEU A 339 1.57 28.38 48.29
C LEU A 339 1.59 26.91 47.87
N HIS A 340 1.08 26.60 46.67
CA HIS A 340 1.04 25.23 46.14
C HIS A 340 2.23 24.89 45.22
N LEU A 341 3.21 25.78 45.12
CA LEU A 341 4.35 25.61 44.22
C LEU A 341 5.63 25.33 44.99
N THR A 342 6.39 24.35 44.49
CA THR A 342 7.75 24.06 44.97
C THR A 342 8.82 24.70 44.09
N ASN A 343 8.50 24.99 42.83
CA ASN A 343 9.41 25.58 41.84
C ASN A 343 8.76 26.78 41.15
N CYS A 344 9.56 27.77 40.76
CA CYS A 344 9.08 28.92 40.00
C CYS A 344 8.54 28.48 38.62
N PRO A 345 7.32 28.88 38.21
CA PRO A 345 6.74 28.46 36.94
C PRO A 345 7.44 29.07 35.72
N LEU A 346 8.18 30.17 35.89
CA LEU A 346 8.90 30.83 34.81
C LEU A 346 10.30 30.24 34.59
N CYS A 347 11.10 30.14 35.66
CA CYS A 347 12.51 29.73 35.55
C CYS A 347 12.82 28.35 36.15
N ARG A 348 11.82 27.68 36.73
CA ARG A 348 11.92 26.33 37.33
C ARG A 348 12.91 26.21 38.49
N ARG A 349 13.46 27.32 39.00
CA ARG A 349 14.30 27.34 40.20
C ARG A 349 13.47 26.98 41.45
N PRO A 350 13.99 26.17 42.38
CA PRO A 350 13.30 25.87 43.64
C PRO A 350 13.02 27.16 44.42
N ILE A 351 11.86 27.21 45.06
CA ILE A 351 11.42 28.35 45.85
C ILE A 351 11.87 28.11 47.29
N GLU A 352 12.79 28.94 47.77
CA GLU A 352 13.29 28.89 49.16
C GLU A 352 12.41 29.73 50.08
N GLN A 353 11.97 30.89 49.60
CA GLN A 353 11.11 31.80 50.36
C GLN A 353 10.09 32.47 49.44
N LEU A 354 8.87 32.62 49.97
CA LEU A 354 7.79 33.37 49.34
C LEU A 354 7.62 34.73 50.05
N VAL A 355 7.68 35.82 49.30
CA VAL A 355 7.47 37.17 49.84
C VAL A 355 6.24 37.79 49.20
N ARG A 356 5.27 38.21 50.01
CA ARG A 356 4.10 38.94 49.54
C ARG A 356 4.43 40.41 49.38
N THR A 357 4.10 40.99 48.23
CA THR A 357 4.28 42.40 47.92
C THR A 357 2.96 43.14 48.07
N PHE A 358 3.00 44.33 48.66
CA PHE A 358 1.88 45.27 48.71
C PHE A 358 2.20 46.42 47.75
N ARG A 359 1.32 46.66 46.78
CA ARG A 359 1.37 47.85 45.92
C ARG A 359 0.46 48.92 46.54
N HIS A 360 0.92 50.16 46.52
CA HIS A 360 0.28 51.29 47.19
C HIS A 360 -0.65 52.07 46.27
#